data_AF-A0A952CKS1-F1
#
_entry.id   AF-A0A952CKS1-F1
#
_cell.length_a   1.000
_cell.length_b   1.000
_cell.length_c   1.000
_cell.angle_alpha   90.00
_cell.angle_beta   90.00
_cell.angle_gamma   90.00
#
_symmetry.space_group_name_H-M   'P 1'
#
loop_
_entity.id
_entity.type
_entity.pdbx_description
1 polymer ?
#
loop_
_entity_poly.entity_id
_entity_poly.type
_entity_poly.pdbx_seq_one_letter_code
_entity_poly.pdbx_strand_id
1 'polypeptide(L)'
;MDRSRLPAGAHREGRGAMSQATMTPTADGESCKLDAHALPEARREVYVLRGRRALLARLLDAAEATANDVRDVVEVRDEINPVCLGVVPGSLARAGIIERVGFAESRRPDAHARPVSIWRLADRAAALGWLAVHPDRPDPTPAEADAAPSLFD
;
A
#
# COMPACT_ATOMS: atom_id res chain seq x y z
N MET A 1 40.55 -50.90 30.11
CA MET A 1 39.53 -50.81 29.04
C MET A 1 39.11 -49.35 28.96
N ASP A 2 39.79 -48.61 28.10
CA ASP A 2 39.66 -47.17 27.93
C ASP A 2 38.73 -46.91 26.73
N ARG A 3 37.59 -46.28 27.00
CA ARG A 3 36.61 -45.88 25.98
C ARG A 3 36.58 -44.36 25.99
N SER A 4 37.35 -43.75 25.11
CA SER A 4 37.23 -42.32 24.88
C SER A 4 37.65 -41.91 23.47
N ARG A 5 36.72 -41.18 22.83
CA ARG A 5 36.85 -40.25 21.70
C ARG A 5 36.82 -40.82 20.28
N LEU A 6 35.62 -40.78 19.70
CA LEU A 6 35.41 -40.44 18.29
C LEU A 6 35.06 -38.94 18.20
N PRO A 7 35.62 -38.17 17.24
CA PRO A 7 35.20 -36.80 16.99
C PRO A 7 33.91 -36.74 16.17
N ALA A 8 32.94 -35.98 16.67
CA ALA A 8 31.71 -35.63 15.97
C ALA A 8 32.01 -34.67 14.81
N GLY A 9 31.29 -34.91 13.70
CA GLY A 9 31.48 -34.25 12.42
C GLY A 9 31.31 -32.73 12.46
N ALA A 10 32.17 -32.07 11.68
CA ALA A 10 32.07 -30.65 11.37
C ALA A 10 30.83 -30.39 10.48
N HIS A 11 29.79 -29.80 11.07
CA HIS A 11 28.71 -29.19 10.31
C HIS A 11 29.22 -27.93 9.62
N ARG A 12 29.25 -27.96 8.29
CA ARG A 12 29.58 -26.83 7.43
C ARG A 12 28.36 -25.89 7.39
N GLU A 13 28.38 -24.83 8.17
CA GLU A 13 27.44 -23.70 8.03
C GLU A 13 27.74 -22.94 6.74
N GLY A 14 27.06 -23.29 5.66
CA GLY A 14 26.96 -22.47 4.46
C GLY A 14 25.78 -21.50 4.60
N ARG A 15 25.90 -20.49 5.45
CA ARG A 15 24.89 -19.43 5.59
C ARG A 15 25.07 -18.46 4.41
N GLY A 16 24.47 -18.80 3.28
CA GLY A 16 24.36 -17.91 2.12
C GLY A 16 23.56 -16.68 2.49
N ALA A 17 24.24 -15.55 2.68
CA ALA A 17 23.62 -14.25 2.73
C ALA A 17 22.99 -13.99 1.36
N MET A 18 21.68 -14.23 1.24
CA MET A 18 20.91 -13.71 0.12
C MET A 18 20.84 -12.20 0.31
N SER A 19 21.78 -11.48 -0.31
CA SER A 19 21.66 -10.06 -0.57
C SER A 19 20.32 -9.83 -1.24
N GLN A 20 19.35 -9.31 -0.49
CA GLN A 20 18.19 -8.67 -1.07
C GLN A 20 18.72 -7.44 -1.80
N ALA A 21 19.02 -7.61 -3.08
CA ALA A 21 19.30 -6.51 -3.97
C ALA A 21 18.11 -5.56 -3.85
N THR A 22 18.34 -4.37 -3.31
CA THR A 22 17.47 -3.22 -3.44
C THR A 22 17.35 -2.94 -4.93
N MET A 23 16.38 -3.58 -5.57
CA MET A 23 16.07 -3.40 -6.97
C MET A 23 15.48 -1.99 -7.07
N THR A 24 16.33 -1.02 -7.39
CA THR A 24 15.92 0.35 -7.67
C THR A 24 14.93 0.28 -8.83
N PRO A 25 13.69 0.78 -8.70
CA PRO A 25 12.73 0.74 -9.79
C PRO A 25 13.32 1.51 -10.97
N THR A 26 13.30 0.91 -12.15
CA THR A 26 13.67 1.59 -13.39
C THR A 26 12.62 2.66 -13.71
N ALA A 27 13.02 3.70 -14.44
CA ALA A 27 12.09 4.75 -14.89
C ALA A 27 10.86 4.16 -15.63
N ASP A 28 11.07 3.05 -16.34
CA ASP A 28 10.00 2.30 -17.01
C ASP A 28 9.06 1.60 -16.02
N GLY A 29 9.59 1.06 -14.92
CA GLY A 29 8.79 0.43 -13.86
C GLY A 29 7.93 1.44 -13.10
N GLU A 30 8.45 2.65 -12.87
CA GLU A 30 7.66 3.74 -12.28
C GLU A 30 6.58 4.24 -13.23
N SER A 31 6.88 4.35 -14.53
CA SER A 31 5.91 4.75 -15.55
C SER A 31 4.78 3.73 -15.70
N CYS A 32 5.10 2.44 -15.84
CA CYS A 32 4.11 1.37 -15.87
C CYS A 32 3.23 1.35 -14.60
N LYS A 33 3.82 1.65 -13.43
CA LYS A 33 3.07 1.75 -12.18
C LYS A 33 2.12 2.96 -12.18
N LEU A 34 2.54 4.10 -12.72
CA LEU A 34 1.68 5.28 -12.86
C LEU A 34 0.49 5.00 -13.79
N ASP A 35 0.75 4.39 -14.94
CA ASP A 35 -0.31 4.03 -15.91
C ASP A 35 -1.28 3.01 -15.31
N ALA A 36 -0.76 2.00 -14.61
CA ALA A 36 -1.58 1.02 -13.91
C ALA A 36 -2.43 1.64 -12.78
N HIS A 37 -1.99 2.78 -12.20
CA HIS A 37 -2.72 3.48 -11.15
C HIS A 37 -3.73 4.50 -11.69
N ALA A 38 -3.53 5.03 -12.90
CA ALA A 38 -4.43 6.03 -13.49
C ALA A 38 -5.84 5.49 -13.74
N LEU A 39 -5.96 4.24 -14.23
CA LEU A 39 -7.25 3.63 -14.56
C LEU A 39 -8.13 3.37 -13.32
N PRO A 40 -7.63 2.77 -12.21
CA PRO A 40 -8.38 2.69 -10.96
C PRO A 40 -8.71 4.05 -10.36
N GLU A 41 -7.80 5.04 -10.44
CA GLU A 41 -8.07 6.39 -9.93
C GLU A 41 -9.24 7.05 -10.65
N ALA A 42 -9.35 6.88 -11.97
CA ALA A 42 -10.45 7.44 -12.75
C ALA A 42 -11.78 6.68 -12.56
N ARG A 43 -11.77 5.34 -12.54
CA ARG A 43 -13.00 4.53 -12.46
C ARG A 43 -13.53 4.30 -11.05
N ARG A 44 -12.70 4.51 -10.04
CA ARG A 44 -13.00 4.22 -8.62
C ARG A 44 -12.63 5.42 -7.74
N GLU A 45 -12.73 6.63 -8.28
CA GLU A 45 -12.36 7.89 -7.61
C GLU A 45 -12.95 7.99 -6.21
N VAL A 46 -14.22 7.61 -6.01
CA VAL A 46 -14.88 7.64 -4.69
C VAL A 46 -14.16 6.75 -3.67
N TYR A 47 -13.82 5.51 -4.03
CA TYR A 47 -13.10 4.59 -3.14
C TYR A 47 -11.66 5.02 -2.89
N VAL A 48 -11.00 5.54 -3.92
CA VAL A 48 -9.65 6.10 -3.78
C VAL A 48 -9.67 7.34 -2.88
N LEU A 49 -10.67 8.20 -3.01
CA LEU A 49 -10.86 9.37 -2.17
C LEU A 49 -11.10 8.97 -0.71
N ARG A 50 -12.00 8.01 -0.47
CA ARG A 50 -12.23 7.45 0.88
C ARG A 50 -10.96 6.84 1.46
N GLY A 51 -10.20 6.09 0.66
CA GLY A 51 -8.91 5.55 1.07
C GLY A 51 -7.91 6.63 1.46
N ARG A 52 -7.80 7.71 0.70
CA ARG A 52 -6.93 8.86 1.02
C ARG A 52 -7.38 9.55 2.30
N ARG A 53 -8.69 9.77 2.47
CA ARG A 53 -9.26 10.34 3.70
C ARG A 53 -8.98 9.46 4.92
N ALA A 54 -9.20 8.15 4.80
CA ALA A 54 -8.95 7.18 5.87
C ALA A 54 -7.46 7.13 6.25
N LEU A 55 -6.55 7.11 5.25
CA LEU A 55 -5.12 7.14 5.51
C LEU A 55 -4.70 8.42 6.25
N LEU A 56 -5.14 9.59 5.80
CA LEU A 56 -4.79 10.86 6.47
C LEU A 56 -5.40 10.96 7.87
N ALA A 57 -6.66 10.55 8.05
CA ALA A 57 -7.28 10.49 9.37
C ALA A 57 -6.49 9.58 10.32
N ARG A 58 -6.07 8.41 9.84
CA ARG A 58 -5.25 7.48 10.62
C ARG A 58 -3.89 8.06 10.97
N LEU A 59 -3.22 8.73 10.04
CA LEU A 59 -1.91 9.35 10.29
C LEU A 59 -2.00 10.64 11.16
N LEU A 60 -3.16 11.28 11.22
CA LEU A 60 -3.40 12.40 12.14
C LEU A 60 -3.66 11.92 13.56
N ASP A 61 -4.22 10.73 13.72
CA ASP A 61 -4.50 10.06 15.00
C ASP A 61 -3.29 9.29 15.53
N ALA A 62 -2.58 8.59 14.66
CA ALA A 62 -1.37 7.83 14.96
C ALA A 62 -0.19 8.29 14.10
N ALA A 63 1.03 8.16 14.63
CA ALA A 63 2.22 8.58 13.91
C ALA A 63 2.44 7.83 12.59
N GLU A 64 1.99 6.57 12.48
CA GLU A 64 2.25 5.69 11.34
C GLU A 64 1.02 4.90 10.91
N ALA A 65 0.95 4.58 9.61
CA ALA A 65 -0.11 3.76 9.03
C ALA A 65 0.37 2.98 7.81
N THR A 66 -0.31 1.89 7.50
CA THR A 66 -0.06 1.02 6.35
C THR A 66 -1.29 0.94 5.43
N ALA A 67 -1.12 0.32 4.26
CA ALA A 67 -2.25 0.04 3.39
C ALA A 67 -3.28 -0.94 4.00
N ASN A 68 -2.88 -1.72 5.02
CA ASN A 68 -3.81 -2.59 5.73
C ASN A 68 -4.77 -1.74 6.58
N ASP A 69 -4.26 -0.75 7.32
CA ASP A 69 -5.10 0.13 8.14
C ASP A 69 -6.19 0.83 7.30
N VAL A 70 -5.87 1.19 6.05
CA VAL A 70 -6.86 1.74 5.11
C VAL A 70 -7.90 0.69 4.71
N ARG A 71 -7.47 -0.54 4.39
CA ARG A 71 -8.38 -1.63 4.02
C ARG A 71 -9.32 -2.05 5.14
N ASP A 72 -8.92 -1.87 6.39
CA ASP A 72 -9.74 -2.24 7.55
C ASP A 72 -10.85 -1.23 7.83
N VAL A 73 -10.77 -0.02 7.28
CA VAL A 73 -11.73 1.08 7.51
C VAL A 73 -12.57 1.38 6.27
N VAL A 74 -12.01 1.23 5.08
CA VAL A 74 -12.72 1.54 3.83
C VAL A 74 -13.53 0.33 3.39
N GLU A 75 -14.85 0.43 3.57
CA GLU A 75 -15.77 -0.52 2.96
C GLU A 75 -15.75 -0.37 1.44
N VAL A 76 -15.41 -1.46 0.78
CA VAL A 76 -15.41 -1.61 -0.67
C VAL A 76 -16.49 -2.62 -1.00
N ARG A 77 -17.35 -2.30 -1.96
CA ARG A 77 -18.41 -3.22 -2.41
C ARG A 77 -17.81 -4.55 -2.88
N ASP A 78 -18.52 -5.65 -2.67
CA ASP A 78 -18.05 -7.01 -2.97
C ASP A 78 -17.63 -7.20 -4.44
N GLU A 79 -18.22 -6.44 -5.36
CA GLU A 79 -17.89 -6.51 -6.79
C GLU A 79 -16.59 -5.80 -7.16
N ILE A 80 -15.97 -5.08 -6.21
CA ILE A 80 -14.79 -4.25 -6.45
C ILE A 80 -13.58 -4.87 -5.77
N ASN A 81 -12.54 -5.12 -6.56
CA ASN A 81 -11.30 -5.63 -6.03
C ASN A 81 -10.61 -4.58 -5.12
N PRO A 82 -10.33 -4.90 -3.83
CA PRO A 82 -9.72 -3.96 -2.88
C PRO A 82 -8.27 -3.60 -3.22
N VAL A 83 -7.67 -4.22 -4.23
CA VAL A 83 -6.37 -3.82 -4.81
C VAL A 83 -6.39 -2.38 -5.31
N CYS A 84 -7.55 -1.81 -5.69
CA CYS A 84 -7.65 -0.39 -6.05
C CYS A 84 -7.16 0.55 -4.93
N LEU A 85 -7.21 0.14 -3.65
CA LEU A 85 -6.70 0.94 -2.53
C LEU A 85 -5.16 1.04 -2.50
N GLY A 86 -4.45 0.24 -3.30
CA GLY A 86 -2.99 0.33 -3.44
C GLY A 86 -2.49 1.66 -4.02
N VAL A 87 -3.35 2.39 -4.73
CA VAL A 87 -3.00 3.69 -5.33
C VAL A 87 -3.08 4.86 -4.33
N VAL A 88 -3.77 4.65 -3.20
CA VAL A 88 -4.11 5.67 -2.21
C VAL A 88 -2.89 6.52 -1.78
N PRO A 89 -1.75 5.94 -1.39
CA PRO A 89 -0.64 6.74 -0.89
C PRO A 89 0.07 7.57 -1.97
N GLY A 90 -0.01 7.15 -3.24
CA GLY A 90 0.86 7.67 -4.30
C GLY A 90 0.71 9.17 -4.55
N SER A 91 -0.53 9.67 -4.65
CA SER A 91 -0.79 11.11 -4.87
C SER A 91 -0.45 11.96 -3.66
N LEU A 92 -0.71 11.47 -2.45
CA LEU A 92 -0.40 12.15 -1.19
C LEU A 92 1.11 12.26 -0.98
N ALA A 93 1.86 11.20 -1.30
CA ALA A 93 3.32 11.19 -1.23
C ALA A 93 3.95 12.13 -2.26
N ARG A 94 3.43 12.15 -3.51
CA ARG A 94 3.86 13.10 -4.54
C ARG A 94 3.58 14.56 -4.16
N ALA A 95 2.51 14.82 -3.42
CA ALA A 95 2.20 16.13 -2.87
C ALA A 95 3.03 16.50 -1.62
N GLY A 96 3.91 15.62 -1.15
CA GLY A 96 4.72 15.85 0.06
C GLY A 96 3.93 15.83 1.36
N ILE A 97 2.69 15.34 1.36
CA ILE A 97 1.83 15.29 2.55
C ILE A 97 2.24 14.14 3.47
N ILE A 98 2.64 13.02 2.87
CA ILE A 98 3.10 11.82 3.57
C ILE A 98 4.44 11.35 3.00
N GLU A 99 5.17 10.59 3.79
CA GLU A 99 6.42 9.95 3.37
C GLU A 99 6.43 8.48 3.78
N ARG A 100 7.15 7.65 3.01
CA ARG A 100 7.36 6.25 3.36
C ARG A 100 8.57 6.15 4.27
N VAL A 101 8.37 5.62 5.47
CA VAL A 101 9.41 5.50 6.51
C VAL A 101 9.93 4.08 6.68
N GLY A 102 9.27 3.07 6.10
CA GLY A 102 9.72 1.69 6.20
C GLY A 102 8.76 0.68 5.57
N PHE A 103 8.91 -0.57 6.01
CA PHE A 103 8.06 -1.68 5.62
C PHE A 103 7.69 -2.52 6.84
N ALA A 104 6.47 -3.06 6.84
CA ALA A 104 5.97 -4.03 7.80
C ALA A 104 5.44 -5.27 7.07
N GLU A 105 5.34 -6.40 7.75
CA GLU A 105 4.65 -7.56 7.19
C GLU A 105 3.14 -7.35 7.21
N SER A 106 2.45 -7.81 6.16
CA SER A 106 1.01 -7.75 6.13
C SER A 106 0.38 -8.69 7.17
N ARG A 107 -0.54 -8.16 7.98
CA ARG A 107 -1.34 -8.95 8.93
C ARG A 107 -2.47 -9.77 8.29
N ARG A 108 -2.70 -9.61 6.98
CA ARG A 108 -3.83 -10.24 6.28
C ARG A 108 -3.46 -11.68 5.86
N PRO A 109 -4.28 -12.70 6.16
CA PRO A 109 -3.98 -14.10 5.82
C PRO A 109 -3.76 -14.34 4.32
N ASP A 110 -4.54 -13.67 3.47
CA ASP A 110 -4.47 -13.73 2.00
C ASP A 110 -3.19 -13.09 1.43
N ALA A 111 -2.52 -12.25 2.22
CA ALA A 111 -1.33 -11.54 1.79
C ALA A 111 -0.03 -12.30 2.10
N HIS A 112 -0.09 -13.47 2.75
CA HIS A 112 1.09 -14.31 3.04
C HIS A 112 2.28 -13.52 3.63
N ALA A 113 2.02 -12.62 4.59
CA ALA A 113 3.03 -11.76 5.21
C ALA A 113 3.84 -10.87 4.24
N ARG A 114 3.36 -10.63 3.02
CA ARG A 114 4.03 -9.76 2.05
C ARG A 114 4.34 -8.38 2.65
N PRO A 115 5.52 -7.80 2.36
CA PRO A 115 5.87 -6.46 2.84
C PRO A 115 4.88 -5.40 2.37
N VAL A 116 4.42 -4.55 3.29
CA VAL A 116 3.60 -3.37 3.04
C VAL A 116 4.34 -2.13 3.50
N SER A 117 4.21 -1.02 2.78
CA SER A 117 4.85 0.25 3.16
C SER A 117 4.24 0.84 4.42
N ILE A 118 5.11 1.34 5.31
CA ILE A 118 4.76 2.17 6.45
C ILE A 118 4.86 3.63 6.03
N TRP A 119 3.81 4.39 6.28
CA TRP A 119 3.69 5.80 5.96
C TRP A 119 3.65 6.64 7.24
N ARG A 120 4.17 7.86 7.15
CA ARG A 120 4.13 8.90 8.19
C ARG A 120 3.64 10.22 7.58
N LEU A 121 3.03 11.09 8.39
CA LEU A 121 2.82 12.49 7.98
C LEU A 121 4.16 13.21 7.80
N ALA A 122 4.34 13.80 6.64
CA ALA A 122 5.43 14.74 6.37
C ALA A 122 4.97 16.19 6.65
N ASP A 123 3.71 16.52 6.33
CA ASP A 123 3.12 17.84 6.57
C ASP A 123 1.69 17.72 7.13
N ARG A 124 1.55 18.04 8.43
CA ARG A 124 0.26 18.02 9.13
C ARG A 124 -0.70 19.10 8.64
N ALA A 125 -0.20 20.29 8.31
CA ALA A 125 -1.05 21.39 7.86
C ALA A 125 -1.58 21.12 6.46
N ALA A 126 -0.74 20.61 5.56
CA ALA A 126 -1.15 20.18 4.23
C ALA A 126 -2.18 19.03 4.29
N ALA A 127 -2.01 18.07 5.20
CA ALA A 127 -2.99 16.99 5.39
C ALA A 127 -4.38 17.52 5.81
N LEU A 128 -4.43 18.45 6.77
CA LEU A 128 -5.68 19.09 7.20
C LEU A 128 -6.31 19.92 6.08
N GLY A 129 -5.50 20.69 5.36
CA GLY A 129 -5.96 21.47 4.19
C GLY A 129 -6.51 20.56 3.09
N TRP A 130 -5.85 19.44 2.82
CA TRP A 130 -6.32 18.46 1.85
C TRP A 130 -7.69 17.87 2.26
N LEU A 131 -7.87 17.49 3.53
CA LEU A 131 -9.12 16.94 4.04
C LEU A 131 -10.30 17.93 3.98
N ALA A 132 -10.02 19.23 4.13
CA ALA A 132 -11.03 20.29 4.00
C ALA A 132 -11.49 20.49 2.55
N VAL A 133 -10.57 20.39 1.59
CA VAL A 133 -10.86 20.58 0.16
C VAL A 133 -11.51 19.35 -0.48
N HIS A 134 -11.28 18.15 0.09
CA HIS A 134 -11.76 16.89 -0.47
C HIS A 134 -12.74 16.21 0.50
N PRO A 135 -13.99 16.70 0.61
CA PRO A 135 -15.01 16.08 1.45
C PRO A 135 -15.35 14.68 0.95
N ASP A 136 -15.88 13.83 1.84
CA ASP A 136 -16.38 12.52 1.43
C ASP A 136 -17.54 12.67 0.42
N ARG A 137 -17.68 11.68 -0.45
CA ARG A 137 -18.70 11.66 -1.50
C ARG A 137 -19.60 10.43 -1.33
N PRO A 138 -20.90 10.55 -1.66
CA PRO A 138 -21.80 9.39 -1.67
C PRO A 138 -21.31 8.35 -2.69
N ASP A 139 -21.71 7.10 -2.48
CA ASP A 139 -21.43 6.05 -3.46
C ASP A 139 -22.07 6.37 -4.80
N PRO A 140 -21.37 6.11 -5.93
CA PRO A 140 -21.99 6.21 -7.23
C PRO A 140 -23.12 5.18 -7.32
N THR A 141 -24.24 5.61 -7.88
CA THR A 141 -25.32 4.68 -8.21
C THR A 141 -24.84 3.65 -9.25
N PRO A 142 -25.45 2.46 -9.34
CA PRO A 142 -25.09 1.47 -10.36
C PRO A 142 -25.08 2.05 -11.78
N ALA A 143 -26.00 2.96 -12.09
CA ALA A 143 -26.08 3.63 -13.38
C ALA A 143 -24.88 4.56 -13.68
N GLU A 144 -24.33 5.22 -12.67
CA GLU A 144 -23.14 6.09 -12.81
C GLU A 144 -21.85 5.27 -12.89
N ALA A 145 -21.81 4.09 -12.25
CA ALA A 145 -20.68 3.18 -12.32
C ALA A 145 -20.49 2.57 -13.72
N ASP A 146 -21.60 2.33 -14.44
CA ASP A 146 -21.61 1.81 -15.82
C ASP A 146 -21.40 2.90 -16.90
N ALA A 147 -21.60 4.18 -16.57
CA ALA A 147 -21.37 5.30 -17.49
C ALA A 147 -19.89 5.68 -17.65
N ALA A 148 -18.98 5.05 -16.90
CA ALA A 148 -17.54 5.23 -17.08
C ALA A 148 -17.10 4.61 -18.44
N PRO A 149 -16.23 5.29 -19.21
CA PRO A 149 -15.90 4.87 -20.57
C PRO A 149 -15.42 3.42 -20.63
N SER A 150 -16.09 2.64 -21.49
CA SER A 150 -15.78 1.25 -21.83
C SER A 150 -14.37 1.14 -22.43
N LEU A 151 -13.71 0.00 -22.22
CA LEU A 151 -12.38 -0.31 -22.76
C LEU A 151 -12.40 -0.70 -24.25
N PHE A 152 -13.57 -0.69 -24.89
CA PHE A 152 -13.79 -1.25 -26.24
C PHE A 152 -14.46 -0.28 -27.23
N ASP A 153 -14.37 1.02 -26.98
CA ASP A 153 -14.68 2.06 -27.99
C ASP A 153 -13.39 2.78 -28.42
#